data_AF-A0A931EI75-F1
#
_entry.id   AF-A0A931EI75-F1
#
_cell.length_a   1.000
_cell.length_b   1.000
_cell.length_c   1.000
_cell.angle_alpha   90.00
_cell.angle_beta   90.00
_cell.angle_gamma   90.00
#
_symmetry.space_group_name_H-M   'P 1'
#
loop_
_entity.id
_entity.type
_entity.pdbx_description
1 polymer ?
#
loop_
_entity_poly.entity_id
_entity_poly.type
_entity_poly.pdbx_seq_one_letter_code
_entity_poly.pdbx_strand_id
1 'polypeptide(L)'
;MKSYLLLGMVALLLAACAPQASSTSTPLYTGPMGFYPASVGLDWVYQPQGAAPTDPPYRVSVLGPSTFNGQAAIRYRFSGRGQERYYYRQVTAGGVQLLGFEELITNSVVRFNPPMLEYPAASAFVVGAKWGGVSRVDSQIVVGGKITPLASGSLEYSYHVVGKSNVSVGAGDFQVWRITLNLKPSKGDPQNYEIWFVPGVGEIRTQEGLLLVDRNFQ
;
A
#
# COMPACT_ATOMS: atom_id res chain seq x y z
N MET A 1 40.13 -45.71 49.21
CA MET A 1 39.27 -44.56 49.52
C MET A 1 38.94 -43.85 48.21
N LYS A 2 37.64 -43.80 47.90
CA LYS A 2 36.88 -42.87 47.04
C LYS A 2 37.31 -42.65 45.57
N SER A 3 36.45 -43.16 44.69
CA SER A 3 36.13 -42.78 43.31
C SER A 3 36.35 -41.31 42.95
N TYR A 4 36.74 -41.02 41.71
CA TYR A 4 35.93 -40.23 40.77
C TYR A 4 36.23 -40.64 39.32
N LEU A 5 35.22 -41.28 38.75
CA LEU A 5 35.06 -41.74 37.38
C LEU A 5 34.38 -40.63 36.56
N LEU A 6 34.61 -40.64 35.24
CA LEU A 6 33.67 -40.18 34.21
C LEU A 6 33.20 -38.72 34.26
N LEU A 7 33.86 -37.80 33.55
CA LEU A 7 33.19 -36.60 33.02
C LEU A 7 34.03 -35.93 31.91
N GLY A 8 33.80 -36.31 30.66
CA GLY A 8 34.53 -35.68 29.54
C GLY A 8 34.04 -36.04 28.14
N MET A 9 32.79 -36.47 27.99
CA MET A 9 32.27 -36.91 26.68
C MET A 9 30.79 -36.55 26.48
N VAL A 10 30.39 -35.32 26.84
CA VAL A 10 29.03 -34.80 26.59
C VAL A 10 29.07 -33.30 26.28
N ALA A 11 29.70 -32.91 25.17
CA ALA A 11 29.70 -31.49 24.74
C ALA A 11 29.51 -31.31 23.22
N LEU A 12 28.92 -32.29 22.52
CA LEU A 12 28.78 -32.29 21.06
C LEU A 12 27.33 -32.49 20.56
N LEU A 13 26.31 -32.26 21.39
CA LEU A 13 24.90 -32.52 21.01
C LEU A 13 23.94 -31.32 21.18
N LEU A 14 24.43 -30.08 21.22
CA LEU A 14 23.58 -28.88 21.39
C LEU A 14 23.43 -28.02 20.12
N ALA A 15 23.43 -28.63 18.93
CA ALA A 15 23.25 -27.93 17.65
C ALA A 15 22.03 -28.40 16.84
N ALA A 16 20.98 -28.92 17.49
CA ALA A 16 19.77 -29.33 16.80
C ALA A 16 18.52 -28.90 17.57
N CYS A 17 18.00 -27.73 17.18
CA CYS A 17 16.61 -27.26 17.26
C CYS A 17 16.60 -25.74 17.38
N ALA A 18 17.06 -25.05 16.34
CA ALA A 18 16.51 -23.72 16.08
C ALA A 18 15.14 -23.95 15.42
N PRO A 19 14.02 -23.55 16.04
CA PRO A 19 12.74 -23.60 15.36
C PRO A 19 12.80 -22.61 14.20
N GLN A 20 12.79 -23.13 12.95
CA GLN A 20 12.46 -22.30 11.80
C GLN A 20 11.01 -21.85 11.98
N ALA A 21 10.82 -20.62 12.43
CA ALA A 21 9.53 -19.95 12.38
C ALA A 21 9.17 -19.75 10.90
N SER A 22 8.58 -20.79 10.31
CA SER A 22 7.83 -20.63 9.07
C SER A 22 6.52 -19.97 9.46
N SER A 23 6.50 -18.63 9.41
CA SER A 23 5.26 -17.87 9.54
C SER A 23 4.48 -18.01 8.25
N THR A 24 3.82 -19.16 8.07
CA THR A 24 2.74 -19.26 7.09
C THR A 24 1.61 -18.38 7.60
N SER A 25 1.46 -17.19 7.02
CA SER A 25 0.33 -16.30 7.27
C SER A 25 -0.94 -16.99 6.76
N THR A 26 -1.62 -17.74 7.63
CA THR A 26 -2.97 -18.21 7.32
C THR A 26 -3.82 -16.97 7.03
N PRO A 27 -4.48 -16.86 5.86
CA PRO A 27 -5.31 -15.70 5.57
C PRO A 27 -6.39 -15.60 6.65
N LEU A 28 -6.36 -14.49 7.39
CA LEU A 28 -7.25 -14.21 8.53
C LEU A 28 -8.63 -13.76 8.06
N TYR A 29 -8.78 -13.38 6.79
CA TYR A 29 -10.02 -12.89 6.22
C TYR A 29 -10.56 -13.83 5.12
N THR A 30 -11.80 -14.28 5.29
CA THR A 30 -12.53 -15.19 4.37
C THR A 30 -13.81 -14.58 3.80
N GLY A 31 -14.00 -13.27 3.92
CA GLY A 31 -15.15 -12.55 3.34
C GLY A 31 -14.98 -12.24 1.85
N PRO A 32 -16.07 -11.90 1.13
CA PRO A 32 -15.99 -11.55 -0.28
C PRO A 32 -15.12 -10.31 -0.47
N MET A 33 -14.08 -10.45 -1.30
CA MET A 33 -13.23 -9.33 -1.67
C MET A 33 -13.85 -8.61 -2.86
N GLY A 34 -14.23 -7.34 -2.64
CA GLY A 34 -14.65 -6.47 -3.74
C GLY A 34 -13.53 -6.30 -4.77
N PHE A 35 -13.89 -5.87 -5.98
CA PHE A 35 -12.91 -5.60 -7.05
C PHE A 35 -11.76 -4.69 -6.56
N TYR A 36 -12.11 -3.71 -5.72
CA TYR A 36 -11.19 -2.89 -4.92
C TYR A 36 -11.33 -3.25 -3.43
N PRO A 37 -10.42 -4.06 -2.85
CA PRO A 37 -10.56 -4.48 -1.47
C PRO A 37 -10.48 -3.29 -0.49
N ALA A 38 -11.49 -3.19 0.38
CA ALA A 38 -11.65 -2.05 1.28
C ALA A 38 -12.28 -2.44 2.64
N SER A 39 -12.35 -3.74 2.94
CA SER A 39 -12.86 -4.23 4.22
C SER A 39 -11.90 -3.85 5.35
N VAL A 40 -12.45 -3.55 6.53
CA VAL A 40 -11.67 -3.22 7.73
C VAL A 40 -10.77 -4.39 8.11
N GLY A 41 -9.52 -4.08 8.49
CA GLY A 41 -8.55 -5.08 8.95
C GLY A 41 -7.79 -5.80 7.84
N LEU A 42 -8.03 -5.47 6.57
CA LEU A 42 -7.19 -5.94 5.47
C LEU A 42 -5.80 -5.30 5.55
N ASP A 43 -4.79 -6.13 5.39
CA ASP A 43 -3.38 -5.75 5.45
C ASP A 43 -2.61 -6.24 4.22
N TRP A 44 -1.75 -5.36 3.72
CA TRP A 44 -0.72 -5.65 2.72
C TRP A 44 0.64 -5.30 3.29
N VAL A 45 1.62 -6.13 3.00
CA VAL A 45 3.02 -5.92 3.38
C VAL A 45 3.85 -5.81 2.10
N TYR A 46 4.66 -4.75 2.03
CA TYR A 46 5.46 -4.44 0.86
C TYR A 46 6.94 -4.27 1.19
N GLN A 47 7.79 -4.51 0.20
CA GLN A 47 9.22 -4.24 0.23
C GLN A 47 9.64 -3.44 -1.00
N PRO A 48 10.66 -2.56 -0.90
CA PRO A 48 11.32 -2.04 -2.10
C PRO A 48 11.81 -3.19 -2.98
N GLN A 49 11.77 -3.00 -4.30
CA GLN A 49 12.32 -3.99 -5.22
C GLN A 49 13.82 -4.22 -4.95
N GLY A 50 14.21 -5.48 -4.78
CA GLY A 50 15.58 -5.87 -4.47
C GLY A 50 15.98 -5.74 -2.99
N ALA A 51 15.07 -5.33 -2.11
CA ALA A 51 15.31 -5.35 -0.67
C ALA A 51 15.54 -6.78 -0.15
N ALA A 52 16.31 -6.91 0.93
CA ALA A 52 16.51 -8.19 1.59
C ALA A 52 15.20 -8.60 2.30
N PRO A 53 14.88 -9.91 2.42
CA PRO A 53 13.70 -10.36 3.16
C PRO A 53 13.66 -9.91 4.62
N THR A 54 14.82 -9.62 5.21
CA THR A 54 14.98 -9.15 6.59
C THR A 54 14.84 -7.64 6.77
N ASP A 55 14.77 -6.87 5.68
CA ASP A 55 14.63 -5.42 5.77
C ASP A 55 13.27 -5.06 6.38
N PRO A 56 13.14 -3.97 7.15
CA PRO A 56 11.85 -3.55 7.67
C PRO A 56 10.85 -3.23 6.53
N PRO A 57 9.66 -3.85 6.51
CA PRO A 57 8.71 -3.65 5.41
C PRO A 57 7.92 -2.34 5.55
N TYR A 58 7.20 -2.01 4.49
CA TYR A 58 6.04 -1.12 4.54
C TYR A 58 4.75 -1.93 4.75
N ARG A 59 3.75 -1.32 5.39
CA ARG A 59 2.42 -1.91 5.58
C ARG A 59 1.33 -0.94 5.17
N VAL A 60 0.36 -1.43 4.41
CA VAL A 60 -0.92 -0.76 4.18
C VAL A 60 -2.00 -1.50 4.96
N SER A 61 -2.82 -0.78 5.74
CA SER A 61 -3.92 -1.34 6.51
C SER A 61 -5.21 -0.57 6.29
N VAL A 62 -6.34 -1.24 6.12
CA VAL A 62 -7.67 -0.60 6.13
C VAL A 62 -8.13 -0.41 7.56
N LEU A 63 -8.26 0.84 8.00
CA LEU A 63 -8.74 1.18 9.34
C LEU A 63 -10.27 1.27 9.41
N GLY A 64 -10.92 1.53 8.28
CA GLY A 64 -12.38 1.54 8.15
C GLY A 64 -13.00 2.92 7.96
N PRO A 65 -14.33 3.03 8.15
CA PRO A 65 -15.08 4.26 7.89
C PRO A 65 -14.56 5.44 8.71
N SER A 66 -14.50 6.60 8.07
CA SER A 66 -14.03 7.87 8.62
C SER A 66 -14.63 9.03 7.84
N THR A 67 -14.18 10.25 8.16
CA THR A 67 -14.50 11.45 7.39
C THR A 67 -13.24 12.22 7.06
N PHE A 68 -13.22 12.87 5.91
CA PHE A 68 -12.14 13.76 5.50
C PHE A 68 -12.75 15.02 4.89
N ASN A 69 -12.46 16.17 5.50
CA ASN A 69 -13.00 17.47 5.08
C ASN A 69 -14.55 17.45 4.93
N GLY A 70 -15.24 16.81 5.88
CA GLY A 70 -16.71 16.69 5.88
C GLY A 70 -17.29 15.66 4.93
N GLN A 71 -16.46 14.96 4.14
CA GLN A 71 -16.91 13.88 3.25
C GLN A 71 -16.69 12.51 3.89
N ALA A 72 -17.61 11.58 3.67
CA ALA A 72 -17.45 10.20 4.11
C ALA A 72 -16.30 9.54 3.33
N ALA A 73 -15.47 8.76 4.03
CA ALA A 73 -14.31 8.08 3.46
C ALA A 73 -14.03 6.76 4.19
N ILE A 74 -13.19 5.94 3.59
CA ILE A 74 -12.49 4.83 4.23
C ILE A 74 -11.05 5.29 4.46
N ARG A 75 -10.56 5.13 5.69
CA ARG A 75 -9.21 5.51 6.06
C ARG A 75 -8.27 4.30 5.94
N TYR A 76 -7.18 4.49 5.21
CA TYR A 76 -6.09 3.54 5.06
C TYR A 76 -4.85 4.08 5.76
N ARG A 77 -4.07 3.24 6.44
CA ARG A 77 -2.77 3.61 7.01
C ARG A 77 -1.66 3.01 6.17
N PHE A 78 -0.75 3.83 5.67
CA PHE A 78 0.54 3.41 5.14
C PHE A 78 1.61 3.71 6.18
N SER A 79 2.42 2.72 6.55
CA SER A 79 3.44 2.88 7.58
C SER A 79 4.67 2.03 7.32
N GLY A 80 5.80 2.41 7.89
CA GLY A 80 7.06 1.67 7.81
C GLY A 80 8.23 2.57 7.41
N ARG A 81 9.45 2.16 7.80
CA ARG A 81 10.71 2.85 7.47
C ARG A 81 10.66 4.38 7.67
N GLY A 82 10.10 4.80 8.81
CA GLY A 82 10.00 6.22 9.16
C GLY A 82 8.99 7.02 8.32
N GLN A 83 7.95 6.36 7.80
CA GLN A 83 6.78 7.01 7.19
C GLN A 83 5.52 6.61 7.94
N GLU A 84 4.57 7.54 8.06
CA GLU A 84 3.25 7.25 8.58
C GLU A 84 2.21 8.19 7.96
N ARG A 85 1.44 7.64 7.02
CA ARG A 85 0.46 8.38 6.24
C ARG A 85 -0.93 7.74 6.35
N TYR A 86 -1.95 8.58 6.47
CA TYR A 86 -3.35 8.17 6.35
C TYR A 86 -3.92 8.63 5.02
N TYR A 87 -4.36 7.69 4.18
CA TYR A 87 -5.09 7.98 2.95
C TYR A 87 -6.59 7.90 3.18
N TYR A 88 -7.34 8.81 2.57
CA TYR A 88 -8.79 8.87 2.67
C TYR A 88 -9.40 8.63 1.29
N ARG A 89 -10.07 7.48 1.13
CA ARG A 89 -10.63 7.04 -0.14
C ARG A 89 -12.15 6.86 -0.06
N GLN A 90 -12.83 7.13 -1.16
CA GLN A 90 -14.19 6.66 -1.40
C GLN A 90 -14.13 5.46 -2.34
N VAL A 91 -14.71 4.34 -1.90
CA VAL A 91 -14.80 3.11 -2.70
C VAL A 91 -16.27 2.87 -2.98
N THR A 92 -16.67 3.04 -4.24
CA THR A 92 -18.08 2.93 -4.68
C THR A 92 -18.16 2.11 -5.96
N ALA A 93 -19.39 1.90 -6.47
CA ALA A 93 -19.58 1.28 -7.79
C ALA A 93 -18.93 2.08 -8.94
N GLY A 94 -18.72 3.39 -8.74
CA GLY A 94 -18.03 4.27 -9.71
C GLY A 94 -16.50 4.12 -9.71
N GLY A 95 -15.93 3.35 -8.79
CA GLY A 95 -14.49 3.17 -8.64
C GLY A 95 -13.95 3.68 -7.30
N VAL A 96 -12.66 4.00 -7.28
CA VAL A 96 -11.92 4.48 -6.11
C VAL A 96 -11.49 5.93 -6.33
N GLN A 97 -11.93 6.80 -5.44
CA GLN A 97 -11.54 8.21 -5.44
C GLN A 97 -10.67 8.52 -4.22
N LEU A 98 -9.55 9.20 -4.42
CA LEU A 98 -8.67 9.71 -3.38
C LEU A 98 -9.03 11.16 -3.04
N LEU A 99 -9.48 11.39 -1.81
CA LEU A 99 -9.87 12.70 -1.32
C LEU A 99 -8.63 13.49 -0.86
N GLY A 100 -7.64 12.78 -0.33
CA GLY A 100 -6.44 13.37 0.24
C GLY A 100 -5.72 12.42 1.18
N PHE A 101 -4.69 12.94 1.83
CA PHE A 101 -3.93 12.20 2.83
C PHE A 101 -3.37 13.11 3.92
N GLU A 102 -3.02 12.51 5.05
CA GLU A 102 -2.33 13.13 6.17
C GLU A 102 -1.00 12.42 6.39
N GLU A 103 0.11 13.15 6.47
CA GLU A 103 1.43 12.61 6.84
C GLU A 103 1.74 13.05 8.28
N LEU A 104 1.76 12.09 9.21
CA LEU A 104 1.86 12.39 10.63
C LEU A 104 3.21 13.01 11.01
N ILE A 105 4.29 12.54 10.39
CA ILE A 105 5.65 12.97 10.77
C ILE A 105 5.87 14.45 10.46
N THR A 106 5.34 14.91 9.32
CA THR A 106 5.43 16.33 8.91
C THR A 106 4.23 17.15 9.35
N ASN A 107 3.22 16.52 9.98
CA ASN A 107 1.91 17.09 10.28
C ASN A 107 1.25 17.75 9.05
N SER A 108 1.53 17.22 7.86
CA SER A 108 1.01 17.78 6.62
C SER A 108 -0.30 17.11 6.23
N VAL A 109 -1.19 17.89 5.64
CA VAL A 109 -2.47 17.44 5.10
C VAL A 109 -2.53 17.89 3.66
N VAL A 110 -2.79 16.95 2.75
CA VAL A 110 -2.95 17.18 1.31
C VAL A 110 -4.38 16.83 0.92
N ARG A 111 -4.99 17.70 0.12
CA ARG A 111 -6.38 17.58 -0.34
C ARG A 111 -6.45 17.67 -1.86
N PHE A 112 -7.31 16.86 -2.46
CA PHE A 112 -7.60 16.88 -3.90
C PHE A 112 -9.02 17.39 -4.13
N ASN A 113 -9.18 18.44 -4.94
CA ASN A 113 -10.48 18.99 -5.30
C ASN A 113 -10.58 19.30 -6.82
N PRO A 114 -11.39 18.54 -7.59
CA PRO A 114 -12.16 17.37 -7.17
C PRO A 114 -11.25 16.22 -6.68
N PRO A 115 -11.78 15.23 -5.94
CA PRO A 115 -11.04 14.01 -5.59
C PRO A 115 -10.44 13.34 -6.84
N MET A 116 -9.25 12.76 -6.70
CA MET A 116 -8.59 12.05 -7.80
C MET A 116 -9.24 10.69 -8.02
N LEU A 117 -9.60 10.32 -9.25
CA LEU A 117 -10.04 8.97 -9.58
C LEU A 117 -8.81 8.06 -9.73
N GLU A 118 -8.47 7.31 -8.68
CA GLU A 118 -7.34 6.35 -8.70
C GLU A 118 -7.68 5.14 -9.58
N TYR A 119 -8.89 4.60 -9.44
CA TYR A 119 -9.36 3.46 -10.21
C TYR A 119 -10.81 3.65 -10.69
N PRO A 120 -11.16 3.28 -11.94
CA PRO A 120 -12.50 3.49 -12.50
C PRO A 120 -13.51 2.44 -11.98
N ALA A 121 -14.75 2.46 -12.47
CA ALA A 121 -15.68 1.35 -12.25
C ALA A 121 -15.09 0.03 -12.78
N ALA A 122 -15.39 -1.10 -12.12
CA ALA A 122 -14.87 -2.41 -12.50
C ALA A 122 -15.17 -2.79 -13.96
N SER A 123 -16.34 -2.40 -14.47
CA SER A 123 -16.75 -2.63 -15.86
C SER A 123 -15.93 -1.84 -16.89
N ALA A 124 -15.28 -0.74 -16.47
CA ALA A 124 -14.42 0.08 -17.32
C ALA A 124 -12.94 -0.32 -17.20
N PHE A 125 -12.60 -1.28 -16.32
CA PHE A 125 -11.23 -1.72 -16.08
C PHE A 125 -10.82 -2.81 -17.09
N VAL A 126 -10.41 -2.40 -18.28
CA VAL A 126 -10.03 -3.27 -19.40
C VAL A 126 -8.68 -2.88 -20.00
N VAL A 127 -8.10 -3.73 -20.86
CA VAL A 127 -6.80 -3.43 -21.47
C VAL A 127 -6.98 -2.25 -22.42
N GLY A 128 -6.07 -1.27 -22.37
CA GLY A 128 -6.17 -0.03 -23.11
C GLY A 128 -7.08 1.03 -22.47
N ALA A 129 -7.73 0.72 -21.33
CA ALA A 129 -8.52 1.71 -20.60
C ALA A 129 -7.66 2.89 -20.16
N LYS A 130 -8.21 4.09 -20.28
CA LYS A 130 -7.59 5.35 -19.86
C LYS A 130 -8.58 6.15 -19.03
N TRP A 131 -8.11 6.71 -17.92
CA TRP A 131 -8.86 7.64 -17.10
C TRP A 131 -7.93 8.67 -16.50
N GLY A 132 -8.48 9.74 -15.97
CA GLY A 132 -7.70 10.83 -15.43
C GLY A 132 -8.55 12.08 -15.22
N GLY A 133 -7.88 13.17 -14.89
CA GLY A 133 -8.52 14.45 -14.70
C GLY A 133 -7.53 15.51 -14.24
N VAL A 134 -8.07 16.61 -13.77
CA VAL A 134 -7.31 17.68 -13.13
C VAL A 134 -7.89 17.92 -11.76
N SER A 135 -7.05 17.88 -10.73
CA SER A 135 -7.42 18.20 -9.36
C SER A 135 -6.62 19.42 -8.90
N ARG A 136 -7.26 20.32 -8.15
CA ARG A 136 -6.52 21.25 -7.31
C ARG A 136 -5.94 20.48 -6.12
N VAL A 137 -4.65 20.67 -5.88
CA VAL A 137 -3.93 20.11 -4.74
C VAL A 137 -3.69 21.24 -3.76
N ASP A 138 -4.27 21.14 -2.57
CA ASP A 138 -4.02 22.07 -1.46
C ASP A 138 -3.27 21.32 -0.36
N SER A 139 -2.14 21.86 0.06
CA SER A 139 -1.30 21.31 1.14
C SER A 139 -1.19 22.31 2.28
N GLN A 140 -1.23 21.80 3.51
CA GLN A 140 -1.15 22.59 4.73
C GLN A 140 -0.44 21.80 5.82
N ILE A 141 0.10 22.49 6.82
CA ILE A 141 0.58 21.91 8.08
C ILE A 141 -0.46 22.19 9.17
N VAL A 142 -0.71 21.20 10.02
CA VAL A 142 -1.62 21.32 11.18
C VAL A 142 -0.86 20.98 12.46
N VAL A 143 -0.49 22.00 13.24
CA VAL A 143 0.24 21.83 14.51
C VAL A 143 -0.53 22.50 15.63
N GLY A 144 -0.88 21.76 16.67
CA GLY A 144 -1.65 22.29 17.82
C GLY A 144 -2.99 22.93 17.41
N GLY A 145 -3.63 22.41 16.36
CA GLY A 145 -4.87 22.96 15.79
C GLY A 145 -4.68 24.20 14.90
N LYS A 146 -3.47 24.78 14.83
CA LYS A 146 -3.15 25.87 13.91
C LYS A 146 -2.91 25.33 12.50
N ILE A 147 -3.64 25.86 11.53
CA ILE A 147 -3.50 25.53 10.10
C ILE A 147 -2.57 26.55 9.45
N THR A 148 -1.52 26.06 8.78
CA THR A 148 -0.60 26.88 7.99
C THR A 148 -0.58 26.37 6.55
N PRO A 149 -1.06 27.14 5.55
CA PRO A 149 -0.98 26.75 4.15
C PRO A 149 0.48 26.57 3.72
N LEU A 150 0.78 25.50 2.97
CA LEU A 150 2.10 25.24 2.41
C LEU A 150 2.17 25.60 0.93
N ALA A 151 1.31 24.97 0.14
CA ALA A 151 1.30 25.13 -1.30
C ALA A 151 -0.07 24.79 -1.87
N SER A 152 -0.39 25.42 -2.98
CA SER A 152 -1.57 25.12 -3.79
C SER A 152 -1.21 25.15 -5.27
N GLY A 153 -1.76 24.21 -6.03
CA GLY A 153 -1.52 24.08 -7.47
C GLY A 153 -2.54 23.16 -8.13
N SER A 154 -2.49 23.04 -9.45
CA SER A 154 -3.24 22.01 -10.17
C SER A 154 -2.36 20.79 -10.42
N LEU A 155 -2.97 19.62 -10.48
CA LEU A 155 -2.35 18.35 -10.83
C LEU A 155 -3.21 17.72 -11.92
N GLU A 156 -2.68 17.68 -13.13
CA GLU A 156 -3.22 16.84 -14.20
C GLU A 156 -2.69 15.42 -13.97
N TYR A 157 -3.57 14.43 -13.99
CA TYR A 157 -3.20 13.02 -13.80
C TYR A 157 -3.89 12.15 -14.83
N SER A 158 -3.19 11.09 -15.26
CA SER A 158 -3.75 10.09 -16.16
C SER A 158 -3.22 8.70 -15.83
N TYR A 159 -4.11 7.72 -15.92
CA TYR A 159 -3.82 6.31 -15.80
C TYR A 159 -4.10 5.63 -17.13
N HIS A 160 -3.31 4.61 -17.45
CA HIS A 160 -3.51 3.80 -18.66
C HIS A 160 -3.15 2.35 -18.38
N VAL A 161 -4.11 1.45 -18.61
CA VAL A 161 -3.87 0.00 -18.53
C VAL A 161 -3.16 -0.43 -19.79
N VAL A 162 -1.84 -0.63 -19.71
CA VAL A 162 -1.02 -0.97 -20.88
C VAL A 162 -1.16 -2.44 -21.29
N GLY A 163 -1.56 -3.32 -20.37
CA GLY A 163 -1.71 -4.74 -20.66
C GLY A 163 -1.74 -5.59 -19.40
N LYS A 164 -1.52 -6.90 -19.60
CA LYS A 164 -1.39 -7.87 -18.53
C LYS A 164 -0.04 -8.57 -18.61
N SER A 165 0.48 -9.00 -17.47
CA SER A 165 1.71 -9.79 -17.39
C SER A 165 1.64 -10.77 -16.22
N ASN A 166 2.29 -11.92 -16.37
CA ASN A 166 2.53 -12.80 -15.24
C ASN A 166 3.77 -12.30 -14.48
N VAL A 167 3.68 -12.18 -13.16
CA VAL A 167 4.77 -11.77 -12.28
C VAL A 167 4.83 -12.68 -11.07
N SER A 168 6.04 -12.89 -10.55
CA SER A 168 6.30 -13.60 -9.31
C SER A 168 6.87 -12.61 -8.31
N VAL A 169 6.21 -12.45 -7.17
CA VAL A 169 6.64 -11.57 -6.06
C VAL A 169 6.65 -12.37 -4.75
N GLY A 170 7.07 -11.76 -3.64
CA GLY A 170 7.14 -12.46 -2.34
C GLY A 170 5.80 -13.05 -1.89
N ALA A 171 4.68 -12.40 -2.25
CA ALA A 171 3.33 -12.88 -1.93
C ALA A 171 2.77 -13.96 -2.88
N GLY A 172 3.56 -14.42 -3.87
CA GLY A 172 3.17 -15.46 -4.82
C GLY A 172 3.12 -15.00 -6.28
N ASP A 173 2.49 -15.81 -7.11
CA ASP A 173 2.37 -15.60 -8.55
C ASP A 173 1.04 -14.93 -8.92
N PHE A 174 1.10 -13.91 -9.78
CA PHE A 174 -0.07 -13.14 -10.19
C PHE A 174 -0.06 -12.85 -11.70
N GLN A 175 -1.23 -12.91 -12.33
CA GLN A 175 -1.46 -12.21 -13.58
C GLN A 175 -1.92 -10.78 -13.27
N VAL A 176 -1.01 -9.82 -13.40
CA VAL A 176 -1.26 -8.42 -13.04
C VAL A 176 -1.74 -7.62 -14.24
N TRP A 177 -2.55 -6.60 -13.96
CA TRP A 177 -2.79 -5.49 -14.86
C TRP A 177 -1.69 -4.46 -14.68
N ARG A 178 -0.94 -4.17 -15.74
CA ARG A 178 0.09 -3.13 -15.74
C ARG A 178 -0.56 -1.80 -16.06
N ILE A 179 -0.35 -0.82 -15.21
CA ILE A 179 -0.92 0.53 -15.32
C ILE A 179 0.21 1.54 -15.29
N THR A 180 0.24 2.45 -16.26
CA THR A 180 1.10 3.64 -16.19
C THR A 180 0.32 4.79 -15.60
N LEU A 181 0.87 5.46 -14.59
CA LEU A 181 0.35 6.70 -14.01
C LEU A 181 1.27 7.85 -14.42
N ASN A 182 0.72 8.87 -15.08
CA ASN A 182 1.42 10.12 -15.36
C ASN A 182 0.82 11.23 -14.49
N LEU A 183 1.66 11.92 -13.73
CA LEU A 183 1.33 13.07 -12.91
C LEU A 183 2.03 14.31 -13.46
N LYS A 184 1.27 15.37 -13.73
CA LYS A 184 1.78 16.63 -14.23
C LYS A 184 1.31 17.77 -13.33
N PRO A 185 2.12 18.13 -12.31
CA PRO A 185 1.80 19.25 -11.45
C PRO A 185 1.95 20.57 -12.22
N SER A 186 1.26 21.62 -11.78
CA SER A 186 1.39 22.97 -12.35
C SER A 186 2.75 23.61 -12.07
N LYS A 187 3.49 23.06 -11.11
CA LYS A 187 4.86 23.44 -10.75
C LYS A 187 5.68 22.18 -10.52
N GLY A 188 6.86 22.13 -11.13
CA GLY A 188 7.73 20.95 -11.09
C GLY A 188 7.60 20.10 -12.35
N ASP A 189 8.41 19.04 -12.40
CA ASP A 189 8.49 18.18 -13.58
C ASP A 189 7.37 17.12 -13.58
N PRO A 190 6.91 16.69 -14.77
CA PRO A 190 6.04 15.52 -14.90
C PRO A 190 6.70 14.28 -14.31
N GLN A 191 5.90 13.43 -13.69
CA GLN A 191 6.33 12.19 -13.06
C GLN A 191 5.56 11.02 -13.65
N ASN A 192 6.26 9.92 -13.93
CA ASN A 192 5.66 8.72 -14.52
C ASN A 192 5.97 7.53 -13.61
N TYR A 193 4.92 6.76 -13.31
CA TYR A 193 4.98 5.61 -12.42
C TYR A 193 4.35 4.39 -13.08
N GLU A 194 4.72 3.23 -12.58
CA GLU A 194 4.12 1.95 -12.96
C GLU A 194 3.51 1.28 -11.74
N ILE A 195 2.23 0.91 -11.88
CA ILE A 195 1.44 0.20 -10.88
C ILE A 195 1.09 -1.17 -11.45
N TRP A 196 1.16 -2.21 -10.62
CA TRP A 196 0.64 -3.53 -10.96
C TRP A 196 -0.56 -3.82 -10.07
N PHE A 197 -1.72 -4.07 -10.67
CA PHE A 197 -2.98 -4.25 -9.94
C PHE A 197 -3.61 -5.61 -10.23
N VAL A 198 -4.22 -6.22 -9.22
CA VAL A 198 -5.01 -7.45 -9.34
C VAL A 198 -6.37 -7.25 -8.67
N PRO A 199 -7.50 -7.40 -9.38
CA PRO A 199 -8.82 -7.33 -8.78
C PRO A 199 -8.99 -8.30 -7.61
N GLY A 200 -9.64 -7.87 -6.53
CA GLY A 200 -9.78 -8.67 -5.31
C GLY A 200 -8.51 -8.73 -4.45
N VAL A 201 -7.37 -8.26 -4.96
CA VAL A 201 -6.10 -8.18 -4.22
C VAL A 201 -5.66 -6.74 -3.98
N GLY A 202 -5.75 -5.86 -4.98
CA GLY A 202 -5.18 -4.51 -4.92
C GLY A 202 -3.83 -4.42 -5.65
N GLU A 203 -2.96 -3.55 -5.16
CA GLU A 203 -1.64 -3.30 -5.75
C GLU A 203 -0.67 -4.44 -5.43
N ILE A 204 -0.12 -5.07 -6.46
CA ILE A 204 1.03 -6.00 -6.37
C ILE A 204 2.34 -5.21 -6.44
N ARG A 205 2.32 -4.10 -7.16
CA ARG A 205 3.37 -3.08 -7.19
C ARG A 205 2.73 -1.71 -7.02
N THR A 206 3.13 -0.97 -5.99
CA THR A 206 2.62 0.39 -5.75
C THR A 206 3.28 1.41 -6.68
N GLN A 207 2.71 2.61 -6.77
CA GLN A 207 3.31 3.71 -7.55
C GLN A 207 4.71 4.09 -7.06
N GLU A 208 5.02 3.90 -5.77
CA GLU A 208 6.35 4.13 -5.18
C GLU A 208 7.35 3.00 -5.51
N GLY A 209 6.93 1.98 -6.26
CA GLY A 209 7.79 0.86 -6.66
C GLY A 209 7.96 -0.21 -5.59
N LEU A 210 7.04 -0.28 -4.62
CA LEU A 210 7.05 -1.30 -3.57
C LEU A 210 6.34 -2.57 -4.07
N LEU A 211 6.94 -3.74 -3.86
CA LEU A 211 6.40 -5.04 -4.26
C LEU A 211 5.72 -5.75 -3.10
N LEU A 212 4.58 -6.38 -3.37
CA LEU A 212 3.82 -7.15 -2.39
C LEU A 212 4.61 -8.39 -1.97
N VAL A 213 4.83 -8.53 -0.67
CA VAL A 213 5.53 -9.68 -0.09
C VAL A 213 4.64 -10.53 0.82
N ASP A 214 3.58 -9.96 1.38
CA ASP A 214 2.60 -10.70 2.19
C ASP A 214 1.26 -9.96 2.24
N ARG A 215 0.18 -10.66 2.56
CA ARG A 215 -1.15 -10.10 2.83
C ARG A 215 -1.96 -11.05 3.72
N ASN A 216 -2.91 -10.53 4.49
CA ASN A 216 -3.67 -11.35 5.44
C ASN A 216 -4.99 -11.95 4.88
N PHE A 217 -5.12 -12.03 3.56
CA PHE A 217 -6.35 -12.42 2.86
C PHE A 217 -6.05 -13.06 1.50
N GLN A 218 -7.04 -13.76 0.92
CA GLN A 218 -6.92 -14.41 -0.40
C GLN A 218 -8.12 -14.15 -1.28
#